data_AF-A0A848NPW2-F1
#
_entry.id   AF-A0A848NPW2-F1
#
_cell.length_a   1.000
_cell.length_b   1.000
_cell.length_c   1.000
_cell.angle_alpha   90.00
_cell.angle_beta   90.00
_cell.angle_gamma   90.00
#
_symmetry.space_group_name_H-M   'P 1'
#
loop_
_entity.id
_entity.type
_entity.pdbx_description
1 polymer ?
#
loop_
_entity_poly.entity_id
_entity_poly.type
_entity_poly.pdbx_seq_one_letter_code
_entity_poly.pdbx_strand_id
1 'polypeptide(L)'
;MRALPHALLACALLGAAFTAQAGDVDKSSCTYKGIPLRGKVKIVSAFPDIRVKVVDAFADIRVKKVSAFADRCGEWKIVDAFPDFKIQFVDAFPDVTVKWVDAFPGTD
;
A
#
# COMPACT_ATOMS: atom_id res chain seq x y z
N MET A 1 -52.90 6.49 -38.88
CA MET A 1 -51.45 6.44 -39.18
C MET A 1 -50.74 7.57 -38.46
N ARG A 2 -50.03 7.28 -37.37
CA ARG A 2 -48.80 7.94 -36.89
C ARG A 2 -48.27 7.12 -35.71
N ALA A 3 -46.98 6.80 -35.79
CA ALA A 3 -46.31 5.71 -35.10
C ALA A 3 -45.91 6.04 -33.65
N LEU A 4 -45.87 5.00 -32.81
CA LEU A 4 -45.08 4.92 -31.56
C LEU A 4 -43.60 4.65 -31.93
N PRO A 5 -42.58 5.07 -31.13
CA PRO A 5 -42.26 4.29 -29.92
C PRO A 5 -41.60 5.02 -28.72
N HIS A 6 -41.84 4.43 -27.55
CA HIS A 6 -40.94 4.18 -26.42
C HIS A 6 -39.56 4.85 -26.40
N ALA A 7 -39.30 5.63 -25.35
CA ALA A 7 -37.96 5.71 -24.77
C ALA A 7 -38.08 6.03 -23.26
N LEU A 8 -38.23 4.97 -22.46
CA LEU A 8 -37.88 4.98 -21.04
C LEU A 8 -36.39 5.34 -20.93
N LEU A 9 -36.10 6.57 -20.52
CA LEU A 9 -34.74 7.00 -20.23
C LEU A 9 -34.34 6.42 -18.85
N ALA A 10 -34.02 5.13 -18.82
CA ALA A 10 -33.35 4.52 -17.68
C ALA A 10 -31.91 5.07 -17.65
N CYS A 11 -31.68 6.09 -16.83
CA CYS A 11 -30.36 6.59 -16.53
C CYS A 11 -29.62 5.52 -15.72
N ALA A 12 -28.91 4.63 -16.42
CA ALA A 12 -28.03 3.65 -15.82
C ALA A 12 -26.91 4.41 -15.09
N LEU A 13 -27.04 4.51 -13.77
CA LEU A 13 -25.95 4.86 -12.86
C LEU A 13 -24.91 3.73 -12.93
N LEU A 14 -24.04 3.80 -13.95
CA LEU A 14 -22.78 3.08 -13.99
C LEU A 14 -21.89 3.68 -12.91
N GLY A 15 -22.09 3.22 -11.67
CA GLY A 15 -21.12 3.39 -10.61
C GLY A 15 -19.83 2.70 -11.06
N ALA A 16 -18.85 3.47 -11.50
CA ALA A 16 -17.50 2.98 -11.69
C ALA A 16 -17.05 2.42 -10.34
N ALA A 17 -17.03 1.09 -10.21
CA ALA A 17 -16.36 0.44 -9.11
C ALA A 17 -14.89 0.84 -9.22
N PHE A 18 -14.47 1.80 -8.39
CA PHE A 18 -13.06 2.11 -8.21
C PHE A 18 -12.42 0.85 -7.65
N THR A 19 -11.85 0.04 -8.54
CA THR A 19 -10.98 -1.07 -8.16
C THR A 19 -9.80 -0.46 -7.43
N ALA A 20 -9.77 -0.60 -6.11
CA ALA A 20 -8.65 -0.24 -5.27
C ALA A 20 -7.47 -1.16 -5.61
N GLN A 21 -6.70 -0.80 -6.62
CA GLN A 21 -5.47 -1.49 -6.96
C GLN A 21 -4.44 -1.12 -5.88
N ALA A 22 -4.07 -2.07 -5.02
CA ALA A 22 -2.84 -1.96 -4.23
C ALA A 22 -1.69 -1.74 -5.22
N GLY A 23 -0.87 -0.71 -5.00
CA GLY A 23 0.08 -0.29 -6.02
C GLY A 23 1.21 -1.30 -6.16
N ASP A 24 1.62 -1.58 -7.40
CA ASP A 24 2.64 -2.58 -7.70
C ASP A 24 3.98 -2.23 -7.01
N VAL A 25 4.32 -2.99 -5.97
CA VAL A 25 5.67 -2.99 -5.41
C VAL A 25 6.61 -3.59 -6.44
N ASP A 26 7.67 -2.87 -6.78
CA ASP A 26 8.75 -3.45 -7.58
C ASP A 26 9.57 -4.38 -6.69
N LYS A 27 9.29 -5.68 -6.85
CA LYS A 27 9.94 -6.77 -6.12
C LYS A 27 11.44 -6.89 -6.41
N SER A 28 11.90 -6.45 -7.58
CA SER A 28 13.31 -6.56 -7.96
C SER A 28 14.16 -5.50 -7.25
N SER A 29 13.64 -4.28 -7.16
CA SER A 29 14.31 -3.15 -6.51
C SER A 29 13.89 -2.96 -5.05
N CYS A 30 12.87 -3.67 -4.58
CA CYS A 30 12.23 -3.48 -3.28
C CYS A 30 11.80 -2.02 -3.06
N THR A 31 11.10 -1.47 -4.06
CA THR A 31 10.62 -0.09 -4.01
C THR A 31 9.14 0.02 -4.28
N TYR A 32 8.54 1.07 -3.73
CA TYR A 32 7.20 1.53 -4.09
C TYR A 32 7.31 2.97 -4.59
N LYS A 33 6.98 3.23 -5.86
CA LYS A 33 7.12 4.57 -6.48
C LYS A 33 8.50 5.21 -6.24
N GLY A 34 9.56 4.40 -6.31
CA GLY A 34 10.94 4.84 -6.07
C GLY A 34 11.33 5.00 -4.60
N ILE A 35 10.42 4.81 -3.64
CA ILE A 35 10.73 4.77 -2.21
C ILE A 35 11.25 3.37 -1.86
N PRO A 36 12.49 3.23 -1.36
CA PRO A 36 12.98 1.95 -0.85
C PRO A 36 12.14 1.50 0.35
N LEU A 37 11.63 0.27 0.31
CA LEU A 37 10.82 -0.30 1.40
C LEU A 37 11.71 -0.84 2.54
N ARG A 38 12.70 -0.03 2.94
CA ARG A 38 13.68 -0.29 4.00
C ARG A 38 14.19 1.02 4.58
N GLY A 39 14.71 0.99 5.81
CA GLY A 39 15.34 2.15 6.44
C GLY A 39 14.61 2.64 7.67
N LYS A 40 14.75 3.93 7.97
CA LYS A 40 14.09 4.62 9.09
C LYS A 40 12.66 4.97 8.70
N VAL A 41 11.69 4.43 9.42
CA VAL A 41 10.27 4.59 9.14
C VAL A 41 9.61 5.35 10.29
N LYS A 42 8.85 6.40 9.96
CA LYS A 42 7.99 7.07 10.95
C LYS A 42 6.53 6.72 10.70
N ILE A 43 5.82 6.35 11.76
CA ILE A 43 4.38 6.12 11.70
C ILE A 43 3.67 7.46 11.95
N VAL A 44 2.74 7.83 11.08
CA VAL A 44 1.99 9.10 11.14
C VAL A 44 0.49 8.86 11.00
N SER A 45 -0.30 9.82 11.50
CA SER A 45 -1.77 9.81 11.36
C SER A 45 -2.27 10.55 10.12
N ALA A 46 -1.44 11.38 9.48
CA ALA A 46 -1.78 12.16 8.29
C ALA A 46 -0.53 12.48 7.46
N PHE A 47 -0.74 12.77 6.18
CA PHE A 47 0.30 13.07 5.19
C PHE A 47 1.41 11.99 5.12
N PRO A 48 1.06 10.70 4.94
CA PRO A 48 2.05 9.65 4.74
C PRO A 48 2.67 9.72 3.35
N ASP A 49 3.84 9.11 3.21
CA ASP A 49 4.40 8.79 1.89
C ASP A 49 3.78 7.49 1.34
N ILE A 50 3.45 6.53 2.24
CA ILE A 50 2.87 5.22 1.91
C ILE A 50 1.76 4.86 2.90
N ARG A 51 0.57 4.48 2.41
CA ARG A 51 -0.48 3.85 3.23
C ARG A 51 -0.27 2.35 3.29
N VAL A 52 -0.18 1.81 4.49
CA VAL A 52 0.15 0.40 4.75
C VAL A 52 -1.04 -0.31 5.35
N LYS A 53 -1.37 -1.49 4.82
CA LYS A 53 -2.27 -2.44 5.50
C LYS A 53 -1.48 -3.64 5.97
N VAL A 54 -1.66 -4.02 7.24
CA VAL A 54 -1.06 -5.25 7.77
C VAL A 54 -1.95 -6.43 7.42
N VAL A 55 -1.36 -7.51 6.89
CA VAL A 55 -2.05 -8.74 6.51
C VAL A 55 -1.24 -9.98 6.93
N ASP A 56 -1.92 -11.11 7.10
CA ASP A 56 -1.27 -12.36 7.57
C ASP A 56 -0.79 -13.27 6.43
N ALA A 57 -1.27 -13.07 5.20
CA ALA A 57 -0.90 -13.84 4.01
C ALA A 57 -0.93 -12.97 2.76
N PHE A 58 -0.17 -13.38 1.73
CA PHE A 58 -0.10 -12.70 0.42
C PHE A 58 0.23 -11.21 0.51
N ALA A 59 1.05 -10.81 1.48
CA ALA A 59 1.55 -9.44 1.57
C ALA A 59 2.50 -9.15 0.40
N ASP A 60 2.53 -7.89 -0.05
CA ASP A 60 3.48 -7.43 -1.06
C ASP A 60 4.92 -7.51 -0.56
N ILE A 61 5.12 -7.25 0.75
CA ILE A 61 6.43 -7.30 1.40
C ILE A 61 6.33 -7.87 2.83
N ARG A 62 7.34 -8.68 3.20
CA ARG A 62 7.58 -9.09 4.59
C ARG A 62 8.48 -8.07 5.26
N VAL A 63 8.03 -7.53 6.39
CA VAL A 63 8.75 -6.51 7.14
C VAL A 63 9.23 -7.05 8.48
N LYS A 64 10.51 -6.85 8.75
CA LYS A 64 11.14 -7.12 10.04
C LYS A 64 11.48 -5.79 10.73
N LYS A 65 11.02 -5.64 11.97
CA LYS A 65 11.44 -4.52 12.82
C LYS A 65 12.87 -4.75 13.32
N VAL A 66 13.72 -3.74 13.20
CA VAL A 66 15.12 -3.78 13.65
C VAL A 66 15.44 -2.58 14.54
N SER A 67 16.49 -2.71 15.36
CA SER A 67 16.93 -1.66 16.31
C SER A 67 18.14 -0.84 15.83
N ALA A 68 18.98 -1.40 14.96
CA ALA A 68 20.24 -0.79 14.54
C ALA A 68 20.21 -0.26 13.10
N PHE A 69 20.53 -1.12 12.13
CA PHE A 69 20.63 -0.81 10.71
C PHE A 69 19.53 -1.54 9.94
N ALA A 70 18.93 -0.83 8.99
CA ALA A 70 17.76 -1.23 8.22
C ALA A 70 18.12 -1.23 6.73
N ASP A 71 19.18 -1.95 6.40
CA ASP A 71 19.87 -1.83 5.11
C ASP A 71 19.35 -2.84 4.08
N ARG A 72 18.61 -3.86 4.50
CA ARG A 72 18.00 -4.85 3.60
C ARG A 72 16.53 -4.58 3.34
N CYS A 73 16.05 -5.09 2.20
CA CYS A 73 14.65 -5.04 1.82
C CYS A 73 13.76 -5.53 2.97
N GLY A 74 12.73 -4.75 3.32
CA GLY A 74 11.80 -5.09 4.40
C GLY A 74 12.35 -4.92 5.81
N GLU A 75 13.57 -4.40 6.02
CA GLU A 75 14.04 -4.04 7.36
C GLU A 75 13.60 -2.62 7.71
N TRP A 76 12.80 -2.47 8.77
CA TRP A 76 12.30 -1.17 9.22
C TRP A 76 12.79 -0.85 10.61
N LYS A 77 13.45 0.30 10.74
CA LYS A 77 13.77 0.92 12.03
C LYS A 77 12.75 2.02 12.31
N ILE A 78 11.89 1.81 13.30
CA ILE A 78 10.86 2.79 13.63
C ILE A 78 11.50 3.97 14.40
N VAL A 79 11.26 5.20 13.95
CA VAL A 79 11.84 6.42 14.53
C VAL A 79 10.83 7.57 14.58
N ASP A 80 11.06 8.53 15.46
CA ASP A 80 10.25 9.75 15.56
C ASP A 80 10.84 10.96 14.82
N ALA A 81 12.14 10.95 14.52
CA ALA A 81 12.85 12.05 13.87
C ALA A 81 13.75 11.54 12.73
N PHE A 82 13.92 12.39 11.70
CA PHE A 82 14.70 12.11 10.50
C PHE A 82 14.37 10.76 9.82
N PRO A 83 13.09 10.44 9.58
CA PRO A 83 12.74 9.23 8.83
C PRO A 83 13.18 9.35 7.38
N ASP A 84 13.42 8.21 6.75
CA ASP A 84 13.64 8.12 5.32
C ASP A 84 12.29 8.15 4.58
N PHE A 85 11.22 7.61 5.18
CA PHE A 85 9.83 7.76 4.72
C PHE A 85 8.82 7.58 5.87
N LYS A 86 7.58 8.02 5.64
CA LYS A 86 6.45 7.97 6.58
C LYS A 86 5.40 6.98 6.10
N ILE A 87 4.85 6.23 7.04
CA ILE A 87 3.71 5.35 6.79
C ILE A 87 2.49 5.75 7.59
N GLN A 88 1.32 5.46 7.06
CA GLN A 88 0.05 5.48 7.79
C GLN A 88 -0.59 4.10 7.69
N PHE A 89 -0.99 3.52 8.82
CA PHE A 89 -1.78 2.29 8.80
C PHE A 89 -3.22 2.59 8.37
N VAL A 90 -3.75 1.78 7.45
CA VAL A 90 -5.13 1.89 6.94
C VAL A 90 -5.75 0.51 6.75
N ASP A 91 -7.07 0.42 6.90
CA ASP A 91 -7.82 -0.83 6.66
C ASP A 91 -8.34 -0.97 5.22
N ALA A 92 -8.48 0.15 4.52
CA ALA A 92 -9.01 0.23 3.16
C ALA A 92 -8.14 1.12 2.27
N PHE A 93 -8.12 0.78 0.97
CA PHE A 93 -7.32 1.46 -0.06
C PHE A 93 -5.83 1.60 0.30
N PRO A 94 -5.13 0.53 0.72
CA PRO A 94 -3.71 0.60 0.99
C PRO A 94 -2.92 0.83 -0.29
N ASP A 95 -1.75 1.46 -0.14
CA ASP A 95 -0.75 1.55 -1.19
C ASP A 95 0.09 0.26 -1.26
N VAL A 96 0.46 -0.28 -0.09
CA VAL A 96 1.26 -1.51 0.08
C VAL A 96 0.69 -2.36 1.22
N THR A 97 0.66 -3.68 1.05
CA THR A 97 0.36 -4.65 2.11
C THR A 97 1.63 -5.22 2.72
N VAL A 98 1.65 -5.33 4.05
CA VAL A 98 2.82 -5.75 4.83
C VAL A 98 2.46 -6.93 5.73
N LYS A 99 3.36 -7.90 5.83
CA LYS A 99 3.34 -8.91 6.89
C LYS A 99 4.52 -8.71 7.83
N TRP A 100 4.28 -8.62 9.13
CA TRP A 100 5.35 -8.61 10.12
C TRP A 100 6.01 -9.99 10.24
N VAL A 101 7.34 -10.02 10.28
CA VAL A 101 8.13 -11.25 10.42
C VAL A 101 9.34 -11.04 11.33
N ASP A 102 9.80 -12.10 11.98
CA ASP A 102 11.02 -12.09 12.79
C ASP A 102 12.29 -12.44 12.00
N ALA A 103 12.13 -13.07 10.83
CA ALA A 103 13.22 -13.50 9.96
C ALA A 103 12.79 -13.46 8.48
N PHE A 104 13.79 -13.43 7.59
CA PHE A 104 13.61 -13.41 6.13
C PHE A 104 12.70 -12.27 5.65
N PRO A 105 13.03 -11.00 5.95
CA PRO A 105 12.31 -9.87 5.39
C PRO A 105 12.56 -9.75 3.88
N GLY A 106 11.67 -9.04 3.21
CA GLY A 106 11.79 -8.70 1.81
C GLY A 106 10.57 -9.09 0.98
N THR A 107 10.69 -8.94 -0.33
CA THR A 107 9.69 -9.34 -1.30
C THR A 107 9.92 -10.78 -1.72
N ASP A 108 8.85 -11.52 -2.01
CA ASP A 108 8.93 -12.87 -2.61
C ASP A 108 9.20 -12.79 -4.11
#